data_AF-B3KP72-F1
#
_entry.id   AF-B3KP72-F1
#
_cell.length_a   1.000
_cell.length_b   1.000
_cell.length_c   1.000
_cell.angle_alpha   90.00
_cell.angle_beta   90.00
_cell.angle_gamma   90.00
#
_symmetry.space_group_name_H-M   'P 1'
#
loop_
_entity.id
_entity.type
_entity.pdbx_description
1 polymer ?
#
loop_
_entity_poly.entity_id
_entity_poly.type
_entity_poly.pdbx_seq_one_letter_code
_entity_poly.pdbx_strand_id
1 'polypeptide(L)'
;MLWALRERITEALSRDGYVYKYDLSLPVERLYDIVTDLRARLGPHAKHVVGYGHLGDGNLHLNVTAEAFSPSLLAALEPHVYEWTAGQQGSVSAEHGVGFRKRDVLGYSKPPGALQLMQQLKALLDPKGILNPYKTLPSQA
;
A
#
# COMPACT_ATOMS: atom_id res chain seq x y z
N MET A 1 26.58 -9.51 9.85
CA MET A 1 26.04 -10.55 8.94
C MET A 1 24.51 -10.59 8.92
N LEU A 2 23.79 -10.37 10.04
CA LEU A 2 22.31 -10.36 10.06
C LEU A 2 21.68 -9.15 9.32
N TRP A 3 22.21 -7.95 9.50
CA TRP A 3 21.71 -6.73 8.82
C TRP A 3 21.76 -6.84 7.30
N ALA A 4 22.84 -7.41 6.77
CA ALA A 4 22.97 -7.66 5.34
C ALA A 4 21.86 -8.57 4.78
N LEU A 5 21.38 -9.55 5.55
CA LEU A 5 20.22 -10.37 5.15
C LEU A 5 18.95 -9.53 5.08
N ARG A 6 18.70 -8.70 6.11
CA ARG A 6 17.51 -7.82 6.19
C ARG A 6 17.49 -6.76 5.10
N GLU A 7 18.63 -6.17 4.77
CA GLU A 7 18.75 -5.12 3.74
C GLU A 7 18.61 -5.69 2.33
N ARG A 8 18.98 -6.95 2.11
CA ARG A 8 18.91 -7.62 0.80
C ARG A 8 17.54 -8.21 0.45
N ILE A 9 16.53 -8.10 1.31
CA ILE A 9 15.19 -8.66 1.02
C ILE A 9 14.63 -8.09 -0.29
N THR A 10 14.67 -6.77 -0.47
CA THR A 10 14.14 -6.12 -1.68
C THR A 10 14.89 -6.59 -2.95
N GLU A 11 16.21 -6.77 -2.85
CA GLU A 11 17.03 -7.28 -3.94
C GLU A 11 16.67 -8.72 -4.29
N ALA A 12 16.55 -9.59 -3.28
CA ALA A 12 16.16 -10.99 -3.45
C ALA A 12 14.78 -11.11 -4.12
N LEU A 13 13.79 -10.33 -3.67
CA LEU A 13 12.46 -10.30 -4.28
C LEU A 13 12.49 -9.84 -5.74
N SER A 14 13.34 -8.86 -6.06
CA SER A 14 13.46 -8.34 -7.42
C SER A 14 14.15 -9.34 -8.37
N ARG A 15 14.93 -10.28 -7.82
CA ARG A 15 15.51 -11.42 -8.57
C ARG A 15 14.55 -12.62 -8.64
N ASP A 16 13.55 -12.69 -7.76
CA ASP A 16 12.56 -13.77 -7.74
C ASP A 16 11.51 -13.64 -8.85
N GLY A 17 11.23 -12.42 -9.31
CA GLY A 17 10.32 -12.13 -10.41
C GLY A 17 9.79 -10.69 -10.41
N TYR A 18 8.64 -10.47 -11.05
CA TYR A 18 7.90 -9.22 -10.92
C TYR A 18 7.34 -9.07 -9.50
N VAL A 19 7.47 -7.89 -8.90
CA VAL A 19 7.08 -7.64 -7.51
C VAL A 19 5.97 -6.60 -7.43
N TYR A 20 4.82 -7.00 -6.91
CA TYR A 20 3.77 -6.10 -6.45
C TYR A 20 4.13 -5.62 -5.04
N LYS A 21 4.27 -4.31 -4.85
CA LYS A 21 4.79 -3.71 -3.62
C LYS A 21 3.74 -2.85 -2.94
N TYR A 22 3.50 -3.12 -1.67
CA TYR A 22 2.62 -2.35 -0.81
C TYR A 22 3.37 -1.93 0.44
N ASP A 23 3.01 -0.76 0.93
CA ASP A 23 3.60 -0.11 2.10
C ASP A 23 2.44 0.37 2.97
N LEU A 24 2.20 -0.36 4.06
CA LEU A 24 0.98 -0.30 4.86
C LEU A 24 1.33 -0.05 6.32
N SER A 25 0.44 0.59 7.07
CA SER A 25 0.50 0.51 8.55
C SER A 25 -0.75 -0.13 9.11
N LEU A 26 -0.57 -0.97 10.12
CA LEU A 26 -1.60 -1.81 10.72
C LEU A 26 -1.42 -1.85 12.24
N PRO A 27 -2.48 -2.17 13.00
CA PRO A 27 -2.33 -2.54 14.41
C PRO A 27 -1.30 -3.68 14.56
N VAL A 28 -0.39 -3.54 15.52
CA VAL A 28 0.78 -4.43 15.70
C VAL A 28 0.34 -5.90 15.84
N GLU A 29 -0.75 -6.12 16.57
CA GLU A 29 -1.34 -7.44 16.82
C GLU A 29 -1.98 -8.09 15.58
N ARG A 30 -2.15 -7.34 14.49
CA ARG A 30 -2.71 -7.79 13.20
C ARG A 30 -1.70 -7.72 12.05
N LEU A 31 -0.49 -7.21 12.32
CA LEU A 31 0.47 -6.79 11.29
C LEU A 31 0.78 -7.90 10.27
N TYR A 32 0.91 -9.14 10.72
CA TYR A 32 1.29 -10.25 9.84
C TYR A 32 0.10 -11.02 9.25
N ASP A 33 -1.13 -10.76 9.72
CA ASP A 33 -2.31 -11.53 9.34
C ASP A 33 -2.61 -11.42 7.84
N ILE A 34 -2.43 -10.24 7.24
CA ILE A 34 -2.62 -10.01 5.80
C ILE A 34 -1.68 -10.86 4.94
N VAL A 35 -0.47 -11.17 5.43
CA VAL A 35 0.47 -12.04 4.72
C VAL A 35 -0.09 -13.45 4.64
N THR A 36 -0.66 -13.95 5.73
CA THR A 36 -1.27 -15.28 5.79
C THR A 36 -2.56 -15.37 4.96
N ASP A 37 -3.39 -14.32 5.03
CA ASP A 37 -4.62 -14.20 4.26
C ASP A 37 -4.33 -14.20 2.74
N LEU A 38 -3.37 -13.41 2.28
CA LEU A 38 -3.00 -13.38 0.86
C LEU A 38 -2.35 -14.69 0.39
N ARG A 39 -1.57 -15.37 1.22
CA ARG A 39 -1.05 -16.70 0.86
C ARG A 39 -2.18 -17.68 0.59
N ALA A 40 -3.18 -17.72 1.47
CA ALA A 40 -4.35 -18.59 1.29
C ALA A 40 -5.17 -18.18 0.07
N ARG A 41 -5.39 -16.88 -0.13
CA ARG A 41 -6.23 -16.33 -1.21
C ARG A 41 -5.62 -16.49 -2.60
N LEU A 42 -4.32 -16.29 -2.74
CA LEU A 42 -3.64 -16.31 -4.04
C LEU A 42 -3.19 -17.70 -4.44
N GLY A 43 -2.86 -18.55 -3.46
CA GLY A 43 -2.38 -19.91 -3.68
C GLY A 43 -1.29 -19.94 -4.76
N PRO A 44 -1.45 -20.75 -5.82
CA PRO A 44 -0.44 -20.90 -6.87
C PRO A 44 -0.34 -19.72 -7.86
N HIS A 45 -1.24 -18.72 -7.78
CA HIS A 45 -1.19 -17.55 -8.66
C HIS A 45 -0.09 -16.56 -8.27
N ALA A 46 0.33 -16.57 -7.00
CA ALA A 46 1.51 -15.86 -6.53
C ALA A 46 2.66 -16.84 -6.35
N LYS A 47 3.89 -16.39 -6.64
CA LYS A 47 5.10 -17.18 -6.38
C LYS A 47 5.43 -17.13 -4.89
N HIS A 48 5.57 -15.94 -4.33
CA HIS A 48 5.71 -15.72 -2.90
C HIS A 48 4.91 -14.53 -2.42
N VAL A 49 4.40 -14.61 -1.19
CA VAL A 49 3.85 -13.47 -0.44
C VAL A 49 4.73 -13.26 0.78
N VAL A 50 5.37 -12.09 0.85
CA VAL A 50 6.43 -11.77 1.81
C VAL A 50 6.10 -10.47 2.51
N GLY A 51 5.93 -10.53 3.82
CA GLY A 51 5.84 -9.37 4.69
C GLY A 51 7.12 -9.20 5.52
N TYR A 52 7.64 -7.98 5.54
CA TYR A 52 8.73 -7.55 6.44
C TYR A 52 8.54 -6.07 6.74
N GLY A 53 9.08 -5.57 7.85
CA GLY A 53 8.86 -4.17 8.21
C GLY A 53 9.32 -3.85 9.61
N HIS A 54 8.64 -2.88 10.21
CA HIS A 54 8.99 -2.27 11.49
C HIS A 54 7.88 -2.58 12.49
N LEU A 55 8.07 -3.65 13.27
CA LEU A 55 7.05 -4.10 14.22
C LEU A 55 6.72 -3.03 15.28
N GLY A 56 7.71 -2.23 15.68
CA GLY A 56 7.57 -1.24 16.75
C GLY A 56 6.62 -0.07 16.41
N ASP A 57 6.37 0.20 15.13
CA ASP A 57 5.48 1.28 14.68
C ASP A 57 4.32 0.78 13.79
N GLY A 58 4.25 -0.54 13.55
CA GLY A 58 3.17 -1.15 12.78
C GLY A 58 3.32 -0.99 11.26
N ASN A 59 4.50 -0.62 10.74
CA ASN A 59 4.76 -0.59 9.29
C ASN A 59 5.06 -1.98 8.72
N LEU A 60 4.33 -2.36 7.67
CA LEU A 60 4.53 -3.56 6.86
C LEU A 60 4.83 -3.22 5.40
N HIS A 61 5.99 -3.65 4.93
CA HIS A 61 6.27 -3.80 3.50
C HIS A 61 5.75 -5.17 3.04
N LEU A 62 4.60 -5.16 2.39
CA LEU A 62 3.95 -6.33 1.85
C LEU A 62 4.31 -6.47 0.37
N ASN A 63 4.94 -7.59 0.00
CA ASN A 63 5.40 -7.85 -1.34
C ASN A 63 4.84 -9.17 -1.85
N VAL A 64 4.36 -9.17 -3.09
CA VAL A 64 3.91 -10.39 -3.76
C VAL A 64 4.71 -10.55 -5.04
N THR A 65 5.36 -11.69 -5.22
CA THR A 65 6.15 -11.99 -6.42
C THR A 65 5.36 -12.86 -7.39
N ALA A 66 5.62 -12.68 -8.69
CA ALA A 66 5.08 -13.49 -9.78
C ALA A 66 6.13 -13.59 -10.90
N GLU A 67 6.01 -14.59 -11.78
CA GLU A 67 6.95 -14.77 -12.89
C GLU A 67 7.02 -13.54 -13.82
N ALA A 68 5.88 -12.87 -14.03
CA ALA A 68 5.78 -11.62 -14.79
C ALA A 68 4.62 -10.77 -14.26
N PHE A 69 4.52 -9.53 -14.76
CA PHE A 69 3.35 -8.70 -14.51
C PHE A 69 2.09 -9.37 -15.07
N SER A 70 1.07 -9.48 -14.23
CA SER A 70 -0.25 -10.01 -14.54
C SER A 70 -1.34 -9.00 -14.14
N PRO A 71 -2.14 -8.49 -15.10
CA PRO A 71 -3.29 -7.63 -14.79
C PRO A 71 -4.35 -8.32 -13.93
N SER A 72 -4.58 -9.63 -14.12
CA SER A 72 -5.56 -10.38 -13.33
C SER A 72 -5.11 -10.56 -11.89
N LEU A 73 -3.81 -10.81 -11.66
CA LEU A 73 -3.24 -10.87 -10.33
C LEU A 73 -3.29 -9.50 -9.64
N LEU A 74 -2.99 -8.41 -10.35
CA LEU A 74 -3.14 -7.06 -9.83
C LEU A 74 -4.59 -6.77 -9.40
N ALA A 75 -5.55 -7.07 -10.29
CA ALA A 75 -6.97 -6.86 -10.03
C ALA A 75 -7.48 -7.71 -8.86
N ALA A 76 -6.91 -8.89 -8.64
CA ALA A 76 -7.21 -9.70 -7.47
C ALA A 76 -6.56 -9.14 -6.19
N LEU A 77 -5.32 -8.64 -6.27
CA LEU A 77 -4.52 -8.18 -5.13
C LEU A 77 -4.99 -6.82 -4.58
N GLU A 78 -4.99 -5.81 -5.45
CA GLU A 78 -4.94 -4.42 -5.03
C GLU A 78 -6.21 -3.96 -4.28
N PRO A 79 -7.44 -4.23 -4.77
CA PRO A 79 -8.66 -3.93 -4.02
C PRO A 79 -8.67 -4.63 -2.66
N HIS A 80 -8.33 -5.92 -2.64
CA HIS A 80 -8.35 -6.73 -1.42
C HIS A 80 -7.36 -6.23 -0.36
N VAL A 81 -6.14 -5.85 -0.77
CA VAL A 81 -5.14 -5.27 0.16
C VAL A 81 -5.66 -4.00 0.82
N TYR A 82 -6.31 -3.13 0.05
CA TYR A 82 -6.82 -1.86 0.57
C TYR A 82 -8.08 -2.04 1.43
N GLU A 83 -9.00 -2.90 1.02
CA GLU A 83 -10.18 -3.28 1.80
C GLU A 83 -9.79 -3.93 3.12
N TRP A 84 -8.84 -4.88 3.10
CA TRP A 84 -8.35 -5.55 4.30
C TRP A 84 -7.68 -4.54 5.25
N THR A 85 -6.83 -3.66 4.70
CA THR A 85 -6.17 -2.61 5.48
C THR A 85 -7.19 -1.69 6.14
N ALA A 86 -8.22 -1.26 5.40
CA ALA A 86 -9.29 -0.43 5.92
C ALA A 86 -10.11 -1.13 7.02
N GLY A 87 -10.41 -2.43 6.85
CA GLY A 87 -11.11 -3.24 7.83
C GLY A 87 -10.37 -3.35 9.17
N GLN A 88 -9.03 -3.23 9.13
CA GLN A 88 -8.19 -3.19 10.33
C GLN A 88 -7.92 -1.76 10.84
N GLN A 89 -8.60 -0.74 10.31
CA GLN A 89 -8.35 0.68 10.60
C GLN A 89 -6.88 1.10 10.35
N GLY A 90 -6.24 0.47 9.38
CA GLY A 90 -4.87 0.76 8.96
C GLY A 90 -4.75 1.88 7.94
N SER A 91 -3.52 2.14 7.51
CA SER A 91 -3.22 3.08 6.41
C SER A 91 -2.66 2.37 5.19
N VAL A 92 -3.17 2.71 4.00
CA VAL A 92 -2.65 2.26 2.70
C VAL A 92 -1.30 2.89 2.34
N SER A 93 -0.77 3.77 3.19
CA SER A 93 0.55 4.37 3.09
C SER A 93 1.15 4.60 4.46
N ALA A 94 2.28 3.97 4.76
CA ALA A 94 3.03 4.21 6.00
C ALA A 94 4.09 5.29 5.80
N GLU A 95 4.94 5.15 4.78
CA GLU A 95 6.14 5.98 4.60
C GLU A 95 6.13 6.78 3.30
N HIS A 96 5.70 6.17 2.19
CA HIS A 96 5.93 6.72 0.85
C HIS A 96 4.94 7.82 0.40
N GLY A 97 3.98 8.16 1.27
CA GLY A 97 2.91 9.09 0.97
C GLY A 97 1.94 8.61 -0.12
N VAL A 98 0.98 9.48 -0.43
CA VAL A 98 -0.13 9.16 -1.35
C VAL A 98 0.26 9.41 -2.80
N GLY A 99 0.82 10.60 -3.07
CA GLY A 99 1.30 11.00 -4.40
C GLY A 99 0.21 10.89 -5.47
N PHE A 100 0.61 10.57 -6.70
CA PHE A 100 -0.32 10.31 -7.79
C PHE A 100 -0.95 8.91 -7.69
N ARG A 101 -0.14 7.91 -7.30
CA ARG A 101 -0.53 6.49 -7.35
C ARG A 101 -1.64 6.10 -6.38
N LYS A 102 -1.61 6.63 -5.15
CA LYS A 102 -2.54 6.20 -4.09
C LYS A 102 -3.68 7.20 -3.85
N ARG A 103 -3.82 8.25 -4.66
CA ARG A 103 -4.82 9.32 -4.42
C ARG A 103 -6.25 8.79 -4.41
N ASP A 104 -6.53 7.84 -5.32
CA ASP A 104 -7.87 7.29 -5.54
C ASP A 104 -8.22 6.21 -4.50
N VAL A 105 -7.25 5.81 -3.66
CA VAL A 105 -7.41 4.83 -2.58
C VAL A 105 -7.22 5.44 -1.19
N LEU A 106 -7.07 6.77 -1.10
CA LEU A 106 -6.94 7.46 0.20
C LEU A 106 -8.18 7.29 1.08
N GLY A 107 -9.36 7.07 0.46
CA GLY A 107 -10.61 6.81 1.16
C GLY A 107 -10.62 5.53 2.01
N TYR A 108 -9.72 4.58 1.74
CA TYR A 108 -9.54 3.40 2.60
C TYR A 108 -8.91 3.73 3.94
N SER A 109 -8.25 4.89 4.08
CA SER A 109 -7.51 5.27 5.30
C SER A 109 -7.99 6.57 5.94
N LYS A 110 -8.83 7.35 5.25
CA LYS A 110 -9.33 8.63 5.75
C LYS A 110 -10.84 8.71 5.61
N PRO A 111 -11.54 9.13 6.67
CA PRO A 111 -12.99 9.30 6.62
C PRO A 111 -13.37 10.43 5.64
N PRO A 112 -14.59 10.41 5.09
CA PRO A 112 -15.05 11.42 4.12
C PRO A 112 -14.88 12.86 4.60
N GLY A 113 -15.15 13.14 5.89
CA GLY A 113 -14.98 14.48 6.45
C GLY A 113 -13.54 14.98 6.45
N ALA A 114 -12.56 14.08 6.68
CA ALA A 114 -11.15 14.45 6.59
C ALA A 114 -10.74 14.76 5.15
N LEU A 115 -11.21 13.95 4.19
CA LEU A 115 -10.96 14.20 2.76
C LEU A 115 -11.55 15.52 2.29
N GLN A 116 -12.78 15.83 2.71
CA GLN A 116 -13.44 17.10 2.41
C GLN A 116 -12.65 18.28 2.98
N LEU A 117 -12.17 18.19 4.22
CA LEU A 117 -11.34 19.22 4.82
C LEU A 117 -10.02 19.42 4.05
N MET A 118 -9.35 18.33 3.65
CA MET A 118 -8.14 18.41 2.83
C MET A 118 -8.38 19.10 1.49
N GLN A 119 -9.53 18.83 0.84
CA GLN A 119 -9.93 19.49 -0.40
C GLN A 119 -10.21 20.99 -0.20
N GLN A 120 -10.89 21.36 0.88
CA GLN A 120 -11.14 22.77 1.23
C GLN A 120 -9.84 23.52 1.47
N LEU A 121 -8.89 22.93 2.22
CA LEU A 121 -7.57 23.52 2.44
C LEU A 121 -6.79 23.65 1.13
N LYS A 122 -6.87 22.65 0.24
CA LYS A 122 -6.22 22.71 -1.09
C LYS A 122 -6.78 23.86 -1.93
N ALA A 123 -8.10 24.01 -1.99
CA ALA A 123 -8.74 25.10 -2.74
C ALA A 123 -8.43 26.49 -2.15
N LEU A 124 -8.37 26.59 -0.81
CA LEU A 124 -8.02 27.83 -0.12
C LEU A 124 -6.58 28.27 -0.41
N LEU A 125 -5.62 27.34 -0.36
CA LEU A 125 -4.19 27.63 -0.49
C LEU A 125 -3.70 27.64 -1.95
N ASP A 126 -4.38 26.94 -2.85
CA ASP A 126 -4.05 26.87 -4.28
C ASP A 126 -5.30 27.05 -5.15
N PRO A 127 -5.92 28.24 -5.15
CA PRO A 127 -7.15 28.50 -5.91
C PRO A 127 -6.96 28.40 -7.42
N LYS A 128 -5.70 28.47 -7.92
CA LYS A 128 -5.37 28.31 -9.34
C LYS A 128 -5.01 26.87 -9.71
N GLY A 129 -4.91 25.95 -8.75
CA GLY A 129 -4.56 24.56 -8.97
C GLY A 129 -3.16 24.32 -9.54
N ILE A 130 -2.22 25.26 -9.35
CA ILE A 130 -0.87 25.20 -9.96
C ILE A 130 0.17 24.52 -9.05
N LEU A 131 -0.13 24.39 -7.75
CA LEU A 131 0.77 23.79 -6.78
C LEU A 131 0.65 22.27 -6.82
N ASN A 132 1.43 21.66 -7.70
CA ASN A 132 1.61 20.21 -7.78
C ASN A 132 0.29 19.45 -8.04
N PRO A 133 -0.39 19.71 -9.18
CA PRO A 133 -1.71 19.16 -9.47
C PRO A 133 -1.70 17.63 -9.55
N TYR A 134 -2.90 17.04 -9.42
CA TYR A 134 -3.19 15.61 -9.58
C TYR A 134 -2.66 14.68 -8.49
N LYS A 135 -2.02 15.21 -7.45
CA LYS A 135 -1.42 14.41 -6.36
C LYS A 135 -2.24 14.50 -5.07
N THR A 136 -2.15 13.46 -4.26
CA THR A 136 -2.69 13.29 -2.91
C THR A 136 -4.21 13.18 -2.84
N LEU A 137 -4.94 14.09 -3.46
CA LEU A 137 -6.40 14.09 -3.46
C LEU A 137 -6.93 13.56 -4.80
N PRO A 138 -8.06 12.84 -4.78
CA PRO A 138 -8.78 12.50 -6.01
C PRO A 138 -9.07 13.77 -6.81
N SER A 139 -8.98 13.67 -8.14
CA SER A 139 -9.42 14.77 -9.02
C SER A 139 -10.88 15.07 -8.74
N GLN A 140 -11.20 16.34 -8.45
CA GLN A 140 -12.59 16.80 -8.50
C GLN A 140 -13.10 16.53 -9.93
N ALA A 141 -14.21 15.79 -10.05
CA ALA A 141 -14.98 15.77 -11.28
C ALA A 141 -15.65 17.13 -11.48
#